data_AF-A0A7J8L6K1-F1
#
_entry.id   AF-A0A7J8L6K1-F1
#
_cell.length_a   1.000
_cell.length_b   1.000
_cell.length_c   1.000
_cell.angle_alpha   90.00
_cell.angle_beta   90.00
_cell.angle_gamma   90.00
#
_symmetry.space_group_name_H-M   'P 1'
#
loop_
_entity.id
_entity.type
_entity.pdbx_description
1 polymer ?
#
loop_
_entity_poly.entity_id
_entity_poly.type
_entity_poly.pdbx_seq_one_letter_code
_entity_poly.pdbx_strand_id
1 'polypeptide(L)'
;DRAWRKTEEHLNKDKTCQFKIVEKPYINVNETLEWTIERDVPTALFFIRAYALDSDDHEVAYGQNTDAEKKTNLFEIQAITGRHVSLDIASVCFSAFSVVSLMGFFFMEKRKARKSQQ
;
A
#
# COMPACT_ATOMS: atom_id res chain seq x y z
N ASP A 1 8.81 -4.48 20.88
CA ASP A 1 8.72 -3.83 19.57
C ASP A 1 9.18 -4.79 18.47
N ARG A 2 8.58 -4.78 17.28
CA ARG A 2 8.93 -5.75 16.21
C ARG A 2 10.25 -5.31 15.57
N ALA A 3 11.27 -6.17 15.53
CA ALA A 3 12.63 -5.81 15.09
C ALA A 3 12.70 -5.14 13.70
N TRP A 4 11.77 -5.47 12.80
CA TRP A 4 11.68 -4.89 11.45
C TRP A 4 11.02 -3.50 11.38
N ARG A 5 10.53 -2.95 12.49
CA ARG A 5 9.99 -1.58 12.60
C ARG A 5 10.79 -0.71 13.58
N LYS A 6 12.02 -1.09 13.88
CA LYS A 6 12.86 -0.36 14.83
C LYS A 6 13.21 1.02 14.27
N THR A 7 12.90 2.06 15.04
CA THR A 7 13.37 3.42 14.78
C THR A 7 14.83 3.52 15.16
N GLU A 8 15.64 4.13 14.30
CA GLU A 8 17.03 4.49 14.61
C GLU A 8 17.24 5.95 14.18
N GLU A 9 18.24 6.61 14.76
CA GLU A 9 18.57 8.01 14.42
C GLU A 9 19.53 8.10 13.22
N HIS A 10 20.07 6.96 12.77
CA HIS A 10 20.84 6.89 11.54
C HIS A 10 19.91 6.49 10.39
N LEU A 11 19.86 7.29 9.33
CA LEU A 11 18.97 7.11 8.18
C LEU A 11 19.15 5.73 7.57
N ASN A 12 20.40 5.29 7.42
CA ASN A 12 20.73 3.97 6.85
C ASN A 12 20.26 2.78 7.71
N LYS A 13 19.97 3.00 9.00
CA LYS A 13 19.51 1.97 9.94
C LYS A 13 18.02 2.09 10.27
N ASP A 14 17.41 3.25 10.02
CA ASP A 14 16.02 3.52 10.38
C ASP A 14 15.06 2.71 9.51
N LYS A 15 14.41 1.70 10.10
CA LYS A 15 13.41 0.87 9.39
C LYS A 15 12.04 1.54 9.30
N THR A 16 11.88 2.75 9.83
CA THR A 16 10.63 3.50 9.79
C THR A 16 10.62 4.59 8.71
N CYS A 17 11.79 4.97 8.18
CA CYS A 17 11.96 5.91 7.07
C CYS A 17 12.28 5.15 5.77
N GLN A 18 11.32 4.40 5.23
CA GLN A 18 11.53 3.51 4.08
C GLN A 18 11.35 4.20 2.72
N PHE A 19 10.55 5.27 2.67
CA PHE A 19 10.18 5.96 1.45
C PHE A 19 10.86 7.31 1.40
N LYS A 20 11.68 7.52 0.36
CA LYS A 20 12.37 8.78 0.15
C LYS A 20 11.42 9.76 -0.54
N ILE A 21 11.10 10.86 0.14
CA ILE A 21 10.25 11.93 -0.39
C ILE A 21 11.06 12.91 -1.24
N VAL A 22 12.16 13.44 -0.68
CA VAL A 22 13.03 14.43 -1.34
C VAL A 22 14.43 14.40 -0.74
N GLU A 23 15.43 14.84 -1.51
CA GLU A 23 16.76 15.20 -1.04
C GLU A 23 17.20 16.46 -1.79
N LYS A 24 17.61 17.49 -1.05
CA LYS A 24 18.01 18.78 -1.61
C LYS A 24 18.88 19.56 -0.63
N PRO A 25 19.65 20.56 -1.11
CA PRO A 25 20.41 21.46 -0.24
C PRO A 25 19.53 22.20 0.76
N TYR A 26 20.02 22.34 1.99
CA TYR A 26 19.33 23.13 3.01
C TYR A 26 19.30 24.61 2.63
N ILE A 27 18.12 25.20 2.69
CA ILE A 27 17.90 26.65 2.56
C ILE A 27 17.18 27.15 3.80
N ASN A 28 17.57 28.33 4.30
CA ASN A 28 16.93 28.94 5.47
C ASN A 28 15.69 29.74 5.05
N VAL A 29 14.70 29.05 4.49
CA VAL A 29 13.41 29.61 4.04
C VAL A 29 12.32 28.56 4.25
N ASN A 30 11.11 29.02 4.58
CA ASN A 30 9.94 28.15 4.62
C ASN A 30 9.59 27.67 3.21
N GLU A 31 9.47 26.36 3.05
CA GLU A 31 9.21 25.76 1.76
C GLU A 31 8.05 24.77 1.83
N THR A 32 7.25 24.77 0.77
CA THR A 32 6.21 23.77 0.54
C THR A 32 6.70 22.82 -0.54
N LEU A 33 6.56 21.51 -0.29
CA LEU A 33 6.91 20.47 -1.24
C LEU A 33 5.66 19.69 -1.62
N GLU A 34 5.50 19.45 -2.92
CA GLU A 34 4.55 18.46 -3.42
C GLU A 34 5.28 17.13 -3.63
N TRP A 35 4.76 16.06 -3.04
CA TRP A 35 5.25 14.70 -3.24
C TRP A 35 4.17 13.87 -3.93
N THR A 36 4.54 13.25 -5.05
CA THR A 36 3.66 12.32 -5.76
C THR A 36 3.87 10.92 -5.19
N ILE A 37 2.82 10.37 -4.57
CA ILE A 37 2.85 9.03 -3.96
C ILE A 37 3.07 7.97 -5.03
N GLU A 38 4.13 7.17 -4.87
CA GLU A 38 4.47 6.09 -5.79
C GLU A 38 3.53 4.87 -5.61
N ARG A 39 3.46 4.02 -6.64
CA ARG A 39 2.52 2.88 -6.68
C ARG A 39 2.84 1.77 -5.68
N ASP A 40 4.09 1.71 -5.22
CA ASP A 40 4.60 0.72 -4.26
C ASP A 40 4.34 1.13 -2.80
N VAL A 41 3.83 2.34 -2.56
CA VAL A 41 3.44 2.78 -1.22
C VAL A 41 2.13 2.09 -0.81
N PRO A 42 2.12 1.28 0.27
CA PRO A 42 0.94 0.54 0.70
C PRO A 42 -0.06 1.41 1.48
N THR A 43 -1.30 0.92 1.62
CA THR A 43 -2.30 1.56 2.48
C THR A 43 -1.89 1.41 3.95
N ALA A 44 -1.55 2.52 4.60
CA ALA A 44 -1.15 2.58 6.00
C ALA A 44 -1.17 4.00 6.56
N LEU A 45 -0.94 4.12 7.87
CA LEU A 45 -0.64 5.39 8.54
C LEU A 45 0.86 5.67 8.50
N PHE A 46 1.21 6.86 8.05
CA PHE A 46 2.57 7.34 7.88
C PHE A 46 2.82 8.59 8.73
N PHE A 47 4.10 8.86 8.97
CA PHE A 47 4.63 10.09 9.53
C PHE A 47 5.82 10.53 8.68
N ILE A 48 6.14 11.82 8.72
CA ILE A 48 7.29 12.38 8.00
C ILE A 48 8.44 12.51 8.97
N ARG A 49 9.62 12.06 8.54
CA ARG A 49 10.89 12.30 9.20
C ARG A 49 11.88 12.83 8.17
N ALA A 50 12.61 13.87 8.56
CA ALA A 50 13.64 14.51 7.77
C ALA A 50 14.99 14.43 8.49
N TYR A 51 16.05 14.23 7.74
CA TYR A 51 17.43 14.21 8.24
C TYR A 51 18.20 15.37 7.64
N ALA A 52 19.01 16.03 8.46
CA ALA A 52 20.00 16.99 8.01
C ALA A 52 21.34 16.29 7.89
N LEU A 53 21.97 16.42 6.73
CA LEU A 53 23.28 15.86 6.44
C LEU A 53 24.33 16.99 6.43
N ASP A 54 25.56 16.67 6.83
CA ASP A 54 26.71 17.55 6.62
C ASP A 54 27.32 17.39 5.21
N SER A 55 28.48 18.01 4.97
CA SER A 55 29.17 17.93 3.69
C SER A 55 29.75 16.56 3.35
N ASP A 56 29.86 15.68 4.35
CA ASP A 56 30.38 14.32 4.23
C ASP A 56 29.22 13.28 4.23
N ASP A 57 27.98 13.73 4.01
CA ASP A 57 26.75 12.94 4.03
C ASP A 57 26.45 12.27 5.38
N HIS A 58 27.00 12.78 6.48
CA HIS A 58 26.69 12.26 7.83
C HIS A 58 25.46 12.94 8.42
N GLU A 59 24.59 12.15 9.06
CA GLU A 59 23.41 12.69 9.74
C GLU A 59 23.83 13.50 10.97
N VAL A 60 23.55 14.81 10.95
CA VAL A 60 23.85 15.73 12.07
C VAL A 60 22.62 16.09 12.90
N ALA A 61 21.42 15.95 12.32
CA ALA A 61 20.17 16.16 13.03
C ALA A 61 19.01 15.42 12.34
N TYR A 62 17.91 15.23 13.06
CA TYR A 62 16.65 14.78 12.49
C TYR A 62 15.48 15.56 13.07
N GLY A 63 14.41 15.64 12.30
CA GLY A 63 13.12 16.18 12.72
C GLY A 63 11.99 15.25 12.27
N GLN A 64 10.89 15.21 13.01
CA GLN A 64 9.72 14.41 12.65
C GLN A 64 8.44 15.14 13.07
N ASN A 65 7.33 14.85 12.38
CA ASN A 65 6.05 15.50 12.67
C ASN A 65 5.24 14.82 13.79
N THR A 66 5.67 13.64 14.25
CA THR A 66 4.99 12.80 15.25
C THR A 66 5.74 12.75 16.59
N ASP A 67 5.05 12.29 17.64
CA ASP A 67 5.59 12.09 18.99
C ASP A 67 6.45 10.82 19.11
N ALA A 68 7.12 10.64 20.25
CA ALA A 68 7.96 9.46 20.50
C ALA A 68 7.18 8.14 20.45
N GLU A 69 5.88 8.16 20.79
CA GLU A 69 5.02 6.98 20.72
C GLU A 69 4.39 6.77 19.33
N LYS A 70 4.60 7.70 18.37
CA LYS A 70 4.05 7.68 17.01
C LYS A 70 2.52 7.56 16.98
N LYS A 71 1.84 8.42 17.74
CA LYS A 71 0.37 8.43 17.85
C LYS A 71 -0.26 9.72 17.35
N THR A 72 0.52 10.77 17.17
CA THR A 72 0.03 12.10 16.81
C THR A 72 0.48 12.49 15.40
N ASN A 73 -0.31 13.33 14.72
CA ASN A 73 -0.02 13.89 13.39
C ASN A 73 0.35 12.83 12.33
N LEU A 74 -0.25 11.65 12.41
CA LEU A 74 -0.15 10.64 11.38
C LEU A 74 -1.10 10.99 10.22
N PHE A 75 -0.73 10.59 9.01
CA PHE A 75 -1.59 10.74 7.83
C PHE A 75 -1.76 9.38 7.14
N GLU A 76 -2.93 9.17 6.57
CA GLU A 76 -3.25 7.92 5.87
C GLU A 76 -2.91 8.06 4.38
N ILE A 77 -2.18 7.09 3.85
CA ILE A 77 -2.01 6.90 2.41
C ILE A 77 -2.91 5.74 2.00
N GLN A 78 -3.63 5.91 0.89
CA GLN A 78 -4.32 4.82 0.20
C GLN A 78 -3.46 4.34 -0.97
N ALA A 79 -3.13 3.05 -0.99
CA ALA A 79 -2.33 2.45 -2.06
C ALA A 79 -3.01 2.61 -3.42
N ILE A 80 -2.18 2.82 -4.45
CA ILE A 80 -2.62 2.79 -5.84
C ILE A 80 -2.75 1.32 -6.25
N THR A 81 -3.91 0.72 -5.99
CA THR A 81 -4.18 -0.64 -6.45
C THR A 81 -4.56 -0.63 -7.94
N GLY A 82 -4.01 -1.55 -8.72
CA GLY A 82 -4.47 -1.82 -10.09
C GLY A 82 -5.80 -2.58 -10.14
N ARG A 83 -6.43 -2.84 -8.98
CA ARG A 83 -7.72 -3.49 -8.83
C ARG A 83 -8.82 -2.49 -9.15
N HIS A 84 -9.03 -2.25 -10.44
CA HIS A 84 -10.15 -1.46 -10.90
C HIS A 84 -11.46 -2.12 -10.48
N VAL A 85 -12.46 -1.30 -10.13
CA VAL A 85 -13.84 -1.75 -9.83
C VAL A 85 -14.40 -2.64 -10.96
N SER A 86 -13.98 -2.39 -12.20
CA SER A 86 -14.33 -3.22 -13.36
C SER A 86 -13.86 -4.67 -13.23
N LEU A 87 -12.68 -4.91 -12.66
CA LEU A 87 -12.12 -6.24 -12.48
C LEU A 87 -12.90 -7.01 -11.41
N ASP A 88 -13.33 -6.32 -10.34
CA ASP A 88 -14.20 -6.90 -9.33
C ASP A 88 -15.57 -7.27 -9.92
N ILE A 89 -16.19 -6.38 -10.69
CA ILE A 89 -17.48 -6.66 -11.36
C ILE A 89 -17.35 -7.84 -12.33
N ALA A 90 -16.31 -7.84 -13.17
CA ALA A 90 -16.06 -8.93 -14.11
C ALA A 90 -15.88 -10.26 -13.38
N SER A 91 -15.15 -10.27 -12.26
CA SER A 91 -14.93 -11.48 -11.45
C SER A 91 -16.26 -12.05 -10.92
N VAL A 92 -17.18 -11.19 -10.46
CA VAL A 92 -18.51 -11.59 -9.97
C VAL A 92 -19.35 -12.17 -11.11
N CYS A 93 -19.38 -11.51 -12.27
CA CYS A 93 -20.14 -11.99 -13.44
C CYS A 93 -19.62 -13.35 -13.92
N PHE A 94 -18.30 -13.52 -14.07
CA PHE A 94 -17.72 -14.80 -14.50
C PHE A 94 -17.92 -15.92 -13.48
N SER A 95 -17.87 -15.60 -12.19
CA SER A 95 -18.13 -16.57 -11.11
C SER A 95 -19.60 -17.01 -11.09
N ALA A 96 -20.54 -16.08 -11.24
CA ALA A 96 -21.96 -16.41 -11.31
C ALA A 96 -22.27 -17.24 -12.57
N PHE A 97 -21.71 -16.86 -13.72
CA PHE A 97 -21.89 -17.60 -14.97
C PHE A 97 -21.36 -19.02 -14.88
N SER A 98 -20.18 -19.25 -14.30
CA SER A 98 -19.61 -20.59 -14.16
C SER A 98 -20.50 -21.50 -13.32
N VAL A 99 -20.98 -21.03 -12.17
CA VAL A 99 -21.86 -21.79 -11.26
C VAL A 99 -23.21 -22.10 -11.91
N VAL A 100 -23.82 -21.12 -12.59
CA VAL A 100 -25.09 -21.31 -13.29
C VAL A 100 -24.92 -22.29 -14.46
N SER A 101 -23.85 -22.16 -15.24
CA SER A 101 -23.58 -23.07 -16.36
C SER A 101 -23.41 -24.51 -15.88
N LEU A 102 -22.66 -24.73 -14.78
CA LEU A 102 -22.45 -26.05 -14.19
C LEU A 102 -23.76 -26.68 -13.71
N MET A 103 -24.62 -25.91 -13.03
CA MET A 103 -25.95 -26.37 -12.64
C MET A 103 -26.83 -26.71 -13.85
N GLY A 104 -26.78 -25.88 -14.90
CA GLY A 104 -27.48 -26.13 -16.16
C GLY A 104 -27.04 -27.43 -16.83
N PHE A 105 -25.73 -27.68 -16.89
CA PHE A 105 -25.17 -28.93 -17.41
C PHE A 105 -25.66 -30.15 -16.61
N PHE A 106 -25.56 -30.12 -15.28
CA PHE A 106 -26.04 -31.22 -14.44
C PHE A 106 -27.56 -31.47 -14.59
N PHE A 107 -28.36 -30.42 -14.73
CA PHE A 107 -29.79 -30.55 -14.94
C PHE A 107 -30.11 -31.18 -16.30
N MET A 108 -29.42 -30.76 -17.37
CA MET A 108 -29.54 -31.37 -18.69
C MET A 108 -29.10 -32.83 -18.70
N GLU A 109 -28.01 -33.16 -18.01
CA GLU A 109 -27.52 -34.53 -17.87
C GLU A 109 -28.56 -35.42 -17.18
N LYS A 110 -29.13 -34.97 -16.04
CA LYS A 110 -30.21 -35.70 -15.35
C LYS A 110 -31.45 -35.88 -16.22
N ARG A 111 -31.82 -34.88 -17.03
CA ARG A 111 -32.95 -35.01 -17.97
C ARG A 111 -32.67 -36.01 -19.08
N LYS A 112 -31.47 -36.03 -19.65
CA LYS A 112 -31.08 -37.01 -20.68
C LYS A 112 -31.03 -38.43 -20.13
N ALA A 113 -30.46 -38.63 -18.93
CA ALA A 113 -30.42 -39.93 -18.27
C ALA A 113 -31.82 -40.52 -18.07
N ARG A 114 -32.80 -39.70 -17.65
CA ARG A 114 -34.20 -40.13 -17.50
C ARG A 114 -34.88 -40.49 -18.83
N LYS A 115 -34.55 -39.80 -19.92
CA LYS A 115 -35.12 -40.07 -21.25
C LYS A 115 -34.53 -41.32 -21.92
N SER A 116 -33.33 -41.74 -21.55
CA SER A 116 -32.66 -42.92 -22.12
C SER A 116 -33.09 -44.24 -21.45
N GLN A 117 -33.78 -44.20 -20.31
CA GLN A 117 -34.28 -45.38 -19.59
C GLN A 117 -35.75 -45.70 -19.91
N GLN A 118 -36.37 -44.97 -20.85
CA GLN A 118 -37.72 -45.19 -21.36
C GLN A 118 -37.65 -45.78 -22.77
#